data_AF-A0AA35YX62-F1
#
_entry.id   AF-A0AA35YX62-F1
#
_cell.length_a   1.000
_cell.length_b   1.000
_cell.length_c   1.000
_cell.angle_alpha   90.00
_cell.angle_beta   90.00
_cell.angle_gamma   90.00
#
_symmetry.space_group_name_H-M   'P 1'
#
loop_
_entity.id
_entity.type
_entity.pdbx_description
1 polymer ?
#
loop_
_entity_poly.entity_id
_entity_poly.type
_entity_poly.pdbx_seq_one_letter_code
_entity_poly.pdbx_strand_id
1 'polypeptide(L)'
;MADFTSGTEIDIMKHQHSSSRKVLIRLITVSFVMAIIIVSIMCLWICHRKNIHKSGKFGTTKLDSLRGLPLSSFVSRTNCVFKTKIQKGSVVVMDYNVLESTTNNFGESEILGVGGFGCVYKARLDDNLHVVVKRLDDGGRSIE
;
A
#
# COMPACT_ATOMS: atom_id res chain seq x y z
N MET A 1 -4.34 57.84 62.02
CA MET A 1 -3.65 56.80 61.23
C MET A 1 -4.74 56.07 60.45
N ALA A 2 -4.80 56.24 59.14
CA ALA A 2 -5.82 55.62 58.29
C ALA A 2 -5.14 54.60 57.36
N ASP A 3 -5.67 53.38 57.38
CA ASP A 3 -5.21 52.21 56.66
C ASP A 3 -5.39 52.34 55.14
N PHE A 4 -4.28 52.27 54.39
CA PHE A 4 -4.24 52.28 52.92
C PHE A 4 -3.99 50.89 52.30
N THR A 5 -4.04 49.82 53.08
CA THR A 5 -3.49 48.50 52.69
C THR A 5 -4.44 47.63 51.87
N SER A 6 -5.76 47.86 51.86
CA SER A 6 -6.72 46.95 51.20
C SER A 6 -6.84 47.11 49.67
N GLY A 7 -6.40 48.24 49.09
CA GLY A 7 -6.54 48.48 47.65
C GLY A 7 -5.55 47.70 46.78
N THR A 8 -4.32 47.50 47.27
CA THR A 8 -3.24 46.87 46.52
C THR A 8 -3.33 45.34 46.44
N GLU A 9 -3.97 44.68 47.41
CA GLU A 9 -4.07 43.21 47.44
C GLU A 9 -5.10 42.66 46.45
N ILE A 10 -6.20 43.40 46.24
CA ILE A 10 -7.32 42.98 45.38
C ILE A 10 -6.94 43.03 43.89
N ASP A 11 -6.11 43.99 43.47
CA ASP A 11 -5.66 44.10 42.08
C ASP A 11 -4.62 43.03 41.71
N ILE A 12 -3.76 42.62 42.66
CA ILE A 12 -2.79 41.54 42.45
C ILE A 12 -3.52 40.20 42.23
N MET A 13 -4.58 39.93 43.00
CA MET A 13 -5.39 38.71 42.84
C MET A 13 -6.14 38.65 41.50
N LYS A 14 -6.73 39.77 41.04
CA LYS A 14 -7.40 39.81 39.72
C LYS A 14 -6.43 39.65 38.55
N HIS A 15 -5.23 40.23 38.66
CA HIS A 15 -4.22 40.13 37.60
C HIS A 15 -3.69 38.70 37.44
N GLN A 16 -3.45 37.98 38.55
CA GLN A 16 -3.00 36.58 38.57
C GLN A 16 -3.96 35.64 37.81
N HIS A 17 -5.28 35.81 38.03
CA HIS A 17 -6.32 35.02 37.37
C HIS A 17 -6.44 35.31 35.86
N SER A 18 -6.05 36.52 35.41
CA SER A 18 -6.04 36.88 33.99
C SER A 18 -4.86 36.31 33.20
N SER A 19 -3.76 36.02 33.90
CA SER A 19 -2.55 35.44 33.29
C SER A 19 -2.72 33.94 33.06
N SER A 20 -3.28 33.22 34.03
CA SER A 20 -3.52 31.77 33.92
C SER A 20 -4.46 31.41 32.77
N ARG A 21 -5.52 32.20 32.52
CA ARG A 21 -6.41 32.01 31.35
C ARG A 21 -5.70 32.20 30.00
N LYS A 22 -4.73 33.11 29.92
CA LYS A 22 -3.93 33.30 28.68
C LYS A 22 -2.96 32.14 28.47
N VAL A 23 -2.37 31.61 29.54
CA VAL A 23 -1.53 30.40 29.49
C VAL A 23 -2.35 29.19 29.07
N LEU A 24 -3.57 29.04 29.60
CA LEU A 24 -4.49 27.97 29.22
C LEU A 24 -4.85 28.04 27.73
N ILE A 25 -5.17 29.24 27.22
CA ILE A 25 -5.48 29.42 25.79
C ILE A 25 -4.29 29.00 24.91
N ARG A 26 -3.06 29.43 25.23
CA ARG A 26 -1.86 29.04 24.48
C ARG A 26 -1.66 27.51 24.49
N LEU A 27 -1.89 26.87 25.62
CA LEU A 27 -1.74 25.42 25.77
C LEU A 27 -2.78 24.67 24.93
N ILE A 28 -4.02 25.15 24.90
CA ILE A 28 -5.08 24.61 24.03
C ILE A 28 -4.71 24.78 22.55
N THR A 29 -4.23 25.96 22.15
CA THR A 29 -3.85 26.21 20.76
C THR A 29 -2.71 25.29 20.30
N VAL A 30 -1.67 25.12 21.12
CA VAL A 30 -0.54 24.23 20.79
C VAL A 30 -1.00 22.77 20.69
N SER A 31 -1.85 22.32 21.62
CA SER A 31 -2.42 20.97 21.59
C SER A 31 -3.23 20.71 20.32
N PHE A 32 -4.06 21.68 19.90
CA PHE A 32 -4.88 21.57 18.70
C PHE A 32 -4.03 21.50 17.42
N VAL A 33 -3.00 22.34 17.31
CA VAL A 33 -2.07 22.32 16.16
C VAL A 33 -1.34 20.97 16.07
N MET A 34 -0.86 20.45 17.20
CA MET A 34 -0.20 19.14 17.25
C MET A 34 -1.13 18.00 16.84
N ALA A 35 -2.39 18.02 17.31
CA ALA A 35 -3.38 17.03 16.92
C ALA A 35 -3.66 17.04 15.40
N ILE A 36 -3.78 18.23 14.78
CA ILE A 36 -3.99 18.36 13.33
C ILE A 36 -2.80 17.77 12.55
N ILE A 37 -1.57 18.07 12.97
CA ILE A 37 -0.35 17.56 12.30
C ILE A 37 -0.33 16.02 12.36
N ILE A 38 -0.63 15.43 13.53
CA ILE A 38 -0.69 13.97 13.70
C ILE A 38 -1.77 13.34 12.82
N VAL A 39 -2.98 13.92 12.79
CA VAL A 39 -4.08 13.45 11.93
C VAL A 39 -3.72 13.56 10.45
N SER A 40 -3.06 14.64 10.04
CA SER A 40 -2.58 14.84 8.66
C SER A 40 -1.57 13.77 8.27
N ILE A 41 -0.56 13.50 9.11
CA ILE A 41 0.44 12.47 8.86
C ILE A 41 -0.21 11.08 8.84
N MET A 42 -1.13 10.77 9.77
CA MET A 42 -1.89 9.52 9.75
C MET A 42 -2.73 9.38 8.49
N CYS A 43 -3.40 10.45 8.07
CA CYS A 43 -4.19 10.48 6.85
C CYS A 43 -3.31 10.25 5.62
N LEU A 44 -2.16 10.92 5.54
CA LEU A 44 -1.18 10.71 4.48
C LEU A 44 -0.63 9.30 4.50
N TRP A 45 -0.31 8.71 5.66
CA TRP A 45 0.17 7.35 5.76
C TRP A 45 -0.90 6.34 5.33
N ILE A 46 -2.15 6.50 5.75
CA ILE A 46 -3.25 5.64 5.31
C ILE A 46 -3.49 5.82 3.80
N CYS A 47 -3.51 7.05 3.30
CA CYS A 47 -3.66 7.35 1.88
C CYS A 47 -2.49 6.81 1.05
N HIS A 48 -1.27 6.90 1.56
CA HIS A 48 -0.05 6.45 0.90
C HIS A 48 0.09 4.93 0.95
N ARG A 49 -0.28 4.30 2.07
CA ARG A 49 -0.39 2.84 2.19
C ARG A 49 -1.50 2.30 1.28
N LYS A 50 -2.58 3.06 1.10
CA LYS A 50 -3.64 2.76 0.13
C LYS A 50 -3.21 3.03 -1.32
N ASN A 51 -2.17 3.83 -1.55
CA ASN A 51 -1.55 4.01 -2.87
C ASN A 51 -0.69 2.80 -3.30
N ILE A 52 -0.21 2.00 -2.35
CA ILE A 52 0.38 0.68 -2.63
C ILE A 52 -0.72 -0.38 -2.86
N HIS A 53 -1.95 -0.11 -2.41
CA HIS A 53 -3.10 -1.02 -2.50
C HIS A 53 -4.19 -0.58 -3.50
N LYS A 54 -3.84 0.31 -4.43
CA LYS A 54 -4.65 0.54 -5.65
C LYS A 54 -4.22 -0.46 -6.71
N SER A 55 -4.72 -1.69 -6.60
CA SER A 55 -5.07 -2.46 -7.79
C SER A 55 -6.58 -2.62 -7.80
N GLY A 56 -7.21 -1.93 -8.77
CA GLY A 56 -8.54 -2.18 -9.30
C GLY A 56 -9.69 -2.35 -8.29
N LYS A 57 -10.41 -1.26 -8.00
CA LYS A 57 -11.87 -1.40 -7.91
C LYS A 57 -12.34 -1.78 -9.31
N PHE A 58 -12.59 -3.07 -9.54
CA PHE A 58 -13.38 -3.52 -10.68
C PHE A 58 -14.77 -2.89 -10.52
N GLY A 59 -15.06 -1.88 -11.33
CA GLY A 59 -16.41 -1.40 -11.53
C GLY A 59 -17.21 -2.56 -12.08
N THR A 60 -18.12 -3.10 -11.28
CA THR A 60 -19.15 -4.02 -11.75
C THR A 60 -20.11 -3.23 -12.61
N THR A 61 -19.83 -3.10 -13.90
CA THR A 61 -20.90 -2.89 -14.88
C THR A 61 -21.64 -4.21 -14.98
N LYS A 62 -22.88 -4.22 -14.46
CA LYS A 62 -23.90 -5.20 -14.77
C LYS A 62 -23.81 -5.60 -16.25
N LEU A 63 -23.64 -6.89 -16.54
CA LEU A 63 -24.09 -7.45 -17.80
C LEU A 63 -25.07 -8.58 -17.45
N ASP A 64 -26.33 -8.17 -17.38
CA ASP A 64 -27.46 -9.07 -17.31
C ASP A 64 -27.51 -9.93 -18.59
N SER A 65 -27.85 -11.22 -18.41
CA SER A 65 -28.64 -12.04 -19.34
C SER A 65 -28.11 -12.29 -20.76
N LEU A 66 -27.66 -13.52 -21.01
CA LEU A 66 -28.31 -14.54 -21.87
C LEU A 66 -27.35 -15.37 -22.75
N ARG A 67 -27.71 -16.66 -22.87
CA ARG A 67 -27.26 -17.71 -23.82
C ARG A 67 -25.86 -18.26 -23.52
N GLY A 68 -25.72 -19.43 -22.90
CA GLY A 68 -26.24 -20.71 -23.36
C GLY A 68 -25.21 -21.33 -24.30
N LEU A 69 -24.37 -22.25 -23.79
CA LEU A 69 -23.61 -23.32 -24.47
C LEU A 69 -22.62 -23.97 -23.45
N PRO A 70 -22.53 -25.31 -23.33
CA PRO A 70 -21.76 -25.98 -22.27
C PRO A 70 -20.29 -26.22 -22.63
N LEU A 71 -19.63 -25.27 -23.31
CA LEU A 71 -18.22 -25.39 -23.72
C LEU A 71 -17.28 -24.47 -22.92
N SER A 72 -17.82 -23.64 -22.02
CA SER A 72 -17.03 -22.77 -21.14
C SER A 72 -16.48 -23.49 -19.92
N SER A 73 -16.95 -24.68 -19.55
CA SER A 73 -16.46 -25.41 -18.38
C SER A 73 -15.06 -25.98 -18.57
N PHE A 74 -14.63 -26.27 -19.81
CA PHE A 74 -13.29 -26.79 -20.08
C PHE A 74 -12.26 -25.68 -20.33
N VAL A 75 -12.64 -24.62 -21.05
CA VAL A 75 -11.77 -23.45 -21.32
C VAL A 75 -11.70 -22.48 -20.14
N SER A 76 -12.62 -22.56 -19.17
CA SER A 76 -12.46 -21.82 -17.91
C SER A 76 -11.32 -22.37 -17.05
N ARG A 77 -10.75 -23.55 -17.36
CA ARG A 77 -9.74 -24.19 -16.50
C ARG A 77 -8.31 -23.67 -16.69
N THR A 78 -8.03 -22.81 -17.65
CA THR A 78 -6.67 -22.22 -17.80
C THR A 78 -6.61 -20.74 -17.39
N ASN A 79 -7.72 -19.99 -17.46
CA ASN A 79 -7.75 -18.59 -17.00
C ASN A 79 -8.28 -18.39 -15.56
N CYS A 80 -8.80 -19.42 -14.90
CA CYS A 80 -9.17 -19.33 -13.47
C CYS A 80 -8.03 -19.70 -12.52
N VAL A 81 -6.97 -20.37 -12.99
CA VAL A 81 -5.92 -20.94 -12.14
C VAL A 81 -5.19 -19.85 -11.36
N PHE A 82 -4.88 -18.71 -12.01
CA PHE A 82 -4.16 -17.63 -11.33
C PHE A 82 -5.02 -16.79 -10.39
N LYS A 83 -6.36 -16.83 -10.55
CA LYS A 83 -7.32 -16.21 -9.64
C LYS A 83 -7.82 -17.16 -8.55
N THR A 84 -7.28 -18.37 -8.46
CA THR A 84 -7.45 -19.13 -7.22
C THR A 84 -6.58 -18.51 -6.16
N LYS A 85 -7.25 -17.88 -5.19
CA LYS A 85 -6.73 -17.54 -3.87
C LYS A 85 -5.70 -18.61 -3.47
N ILE A 86 -4.40 -18.32 -3.61
CA ILE A 86 -3.32 -19.27 -3.36
C ILE A 86 -3.51 -19.75 -1.92
N GLN A 87 -4.11 -20.92 -1.77
CA GLN A 87 -4.16 -21.60 -0.49
C GLN A 87 -2.71 -21.94 -0.20
N LYS A 88 -2.22 -21.43 0.92
CA LYS A 88 -0.87 -21.65 1.43
C LYS A 88 -0.54 -23.14 1.31
N GLY A 89 0.26 -23.54 0.32
CA GLY A 89 0.67 -24.94 0.10
C GLY A 89 0.34 -25.59 -1.27
N SER A 90 -0.37 -24.94 -2.19
CA SER A 90 -0.58 -25.50 -3.54
C SER A 90 0.52 -25.07 -4.53
N VAL A 91 1.19 -26.03 -5.16
CA VAL A 91 2.13 -25.78 -6.26
C VAL A 91 1.34 -25.72 -7.56
N VAL A 92 1.38 -24.57 -8.24
CA VAL A 92 0.77 -24.40 -9.56
C VAL A 92 1.83 -24.68 -10.63
N VAL A 93 1.55 -25.62 -11.52
CA VAL A 93 2.37 -25.89 -12.71
C VAL A 93 1.92 -24.93 -13.82
N MET A 94 2.87 -24.30 -14.50
CA MET A 94 2.63 -23.36 -15.60
C MET A 94 3.42 -23.77 -16.84
N ASP A 95 2.83 -23.55 -18.01
CA ASP A 95 3.46 -23.86 -19.30
C ASP A 95 4.63 -22.92 -19.59
N TYR A 96 5.75 -23.48 -20.05
CA TYR A 96 6.97 -22.72 -20.33
C TYR A 96 6.77 -21.61 -21.38
N ASN A 97 6.03 -21.89 -22.47
CA ASN A 97 5.75 -20.91 -23.53
C ASN A 97 5.03 -19.65 -22.99
N VAL A 98 4.25 -19.81 -21.92
CA VAL A 98 3.58 -18.69 -21.27
C VAL A 98 4.61 -17.84 -20.53
N LEU A 99 5.55 -18.45 -19.80
CA LEU A 99 6.65 -17.70 -19.16
C LEU A 99 7.54 -17.01 -20.20
N GLU A 100 7.84 -17.69 -21.30
CA GLU A 100 8.68 -17.17 -22.38
C GLU A 100 8.04 -15.94 -23.06
N SER A 101 6.80 -16.06 -23.52
CA SER A 101 6.08 -14.94 -24.17
C SER A 101 5.85 -13.75 -23.23
N THR A 102 5.64 -13.99 -21.93
CA THR A 102 5.36 -12.93 -20.95
C THR A 102 6.62 -12.24 -20.42
N THR A 103 7.80 -12.84 -20.63
CA THR A 103 9.13 -12.28 -20.30
C THR A 103 9.89 -11.80 -21.54
N ASN A 104 9.22 -11.69 -22.69
CA ASN A 104 9.86 -11.37 -23.98
C ASN A 104 11.06 -12.28 -24.28
N ASN A 105 10.83 -13.59 -24.23
CA ASN A 105 11.83 -14.65 -24.40
C ASN A 105 13.00 -14.54 -23.41
N PHE A 106 12.73 -14.20 -22.14
CA PHE A 106 13.75 -13.93 -21.12
C PHE A 106 14.77 -12.86 -21.55
N GLY A 107 14.27 -11.81 -22.22
CA GLY A 107 15.10 -10.71 -22.72
C GLY A 107 15.70 -9.86 -21.59
N GLU A 108 16.87 -9.28 -21.86
CA GLU A 108 17.59 -8.45 -20.88
C GLU A 108 16.78 -7.22 -20.42
N SER A 109 15.89 -6.71 -21.27
CA SER A 109 15.00 -5.57 -20.95
C SER A 109 14.01 -5.86 -19.81
N GLU A 110 13.72 -7.14 -19.54
CA GLU A 110 12.81 -7.56 -18.48
C GLU A 110 13.55 -8.00 -17.21
N ILE A 111 14.88 -7.90 -17.15
CA ILE A 111 15.64 -8.26 -15.95
C ILE A 111 15.36 -7.27 -14.81
N LEU A 112 14.92 -7.80 -13.68
CA LEU A 112 14.77 -7.10 -12.40
C LEU A 112 15.98 -7.28 -11.49
N GLY A 113 16.75 -8.35 -11.67
CA GLY A 113 17.97 -8.61 -10.91
C GLY A 113 18.69 -9.88 -11.33
N VAL A 114 19.99 -9.91 -11.05
CA VAL A 114 20.89 -11.05 -11.33
C VAL A 114 21.56 -11.46 -10.03
N GLY A 115 21.67 -12.76 -9.77
CA GLY A 115 22.40 -13.30 -8.62
C GLY A 115 22.96 -14.69 -8.89
N GLY A 116 23.63 -15.29 -7.89
CA GLY A 116 24.29 -16.60 -8.06
C GLY A 116 23.37 -17.79 -8.32
N PHE A 117 22.05 -17.59 -8.33
CA PHE A 117 21.03 -18.60 -8.63
C PHE A 117 20.29 -18.28 -9.93
N GLY A 118 20.86 -17.40 -10.77
CA GLY A 118 20.30 -16.99 -12.05
C GLY A 118 19.60 -15.64 -12.05
N CYS A 119 18.85 -15.41 -13.12
CA CYS A 119 18.23 -14.13 -13.44
C CYS A 119 16.75 -14.07 -13.03
N VAL A 120 16.34 -12.90 -12.56
CA VAL A 120 14.98 -12.59 -12.13
C VAL A 120 14.36 -11.66 -13.17
N TYR A 121 13.29 -12.09 -13.80
CA TYR A 121 12.61 -11.37 -14.88
C TYR A 121 11.23 -10.88 -14.44
N LYS A 122 10.84 -9.73 -14.97
CA LYS A 122 9.47 -9.23 -14.93
C LYS A 122 8.66 -9.98 -15.97
N ALA A 123 7.47 -10.44 -15.59
CA ALA A 123 6.54 -11.06 -16.51
C ALA A 123 5.13 -10.48 -16.33
N ARG A 124 4.42 -10.35 -17.45
CA ARG A 124 3.02 -9.92 -17.48
C ARG A 124 2.15 -11.06 -17.98
N LEU A 125 1.56 -11.82 -17.07
CA LEU A 125 0.74 -12.99 -17.43
C LEU A 125 -0.61 -12.56 -18.02
N ASP A 126 -1.16 -11.48 -17.49
CA ASP A 126 -2.35 -10.78 -17.98
C ASP A 126 -2.13 -9.27 -17.78
N ASP A 127 -2.95 -8.41 -18.42
CA ASP A 127 -2.85 -6.94 -18.33
C ASP A 127 -2.71 -6.41 -16.90
N ASN A 128 -3.33 -7.10 -15.94
CA ASN A 128 -3.38 -6.70 -14.54
C ASN A 128 -2.58 -7.62 -13.60
N LEU A 129 -1.85 -8.60 -14.14
CA LEU A 129 -1.12 -9.59 -13.36
C LEU A 129 0.36 -9.54 -13.69
N HIS A 130 1.11 -8.85 -12.84
CA HIS A 130 2.56 -8.76 -12.91
C HIS A 130 3.15 -9.77 -11.94
N VAL A 131 4.04 -10.61 -12.44
CA VAL A 131 4.74 -11.63 -11.65
C VAL A 131 6.23 -11.54 -11.89
N VAL A 132 6.97 -12.23 -11.03
CA VAL A 132 8.42 -12.35 -11.13
C VAL A 132 8.73 -13.78 -11.48
N VAL A 133 9.51 -13.98 -12.54
CA VAL A 133 9.99 -15.28 -12.97
C VAL A 133 11.47 -15.37 -12.65
N LYS A 134 11.84 -16.29 -11.74
CA LYS A 134 13.25 -16.58 -11.49
C LYS A 134 13.66 -17.77 -12.36
N ARG A 135 14.53 -17.51 -13.33
CA ARG A 135 15.18 -18.56 -14.10
C ARG A 135 16.38 -19.02 -13.29
N LEU A 136 16.38 -20.30 -12.92
CA LEU A 136 17.52 -20.91 -12.26
C LEU A 136 18.54 -21.28 -13.34
N ASP A 137 19.77 -20.85 -13.13
CA ASP A 137 20.88 -21.37 -13.91
C ASP A 137 21.28 -22.71 -13.28
N ASP A 138 21.40 -23.76 -14.12
CA ASP A 138 21.93 -25.05 -13.69
C ASP A 138 23.36 -24.79 -13.20
N GLY A 139 23.58 -24.80 -11.88
CA GLY A 139 24.74 -24.22 -11.20
C GLY A 139 26.12 -24.70 -11.69
N GLY A 140 26.55 -24.20 -12.84
CA GLY A 140 27.66 -24.77 -13.59
C GLY A 140 28.22 -23.81 -14.62
N ARG A 141 29.39 -23.26 -14.25
CA ARG A 141 30.40 -22.58 -15.06
C ARG A 141 30.26 -21.07 -15.23
N SER A 142 30.56 -20.35 -14.15
CA SER A 142 31.56 -19.29 -14.26
C SER A 142 32.91 -19.91 -14.65
N ILE A 143 33.11 -20.08 -15.96
CA ILE A 143 34.45 -20.12 -16.55
C ILE A 143 34.55 -18.80 -17.32
N GLU A 144 35.14 -17.79 -16.67
CA GLU A 144 36.31 -17.05 -17.16
C GLU A 144 36.85 -16.17 -16.03
#